data_AF-A0A350XRJ6-F1
#
_entry.id   AF-A0A350XRJ6-F1
#
_cell.length_a   1.000
_cell.length_b   1.000
_cell.length_c   1.000
_cell.angle_alpha   90.00
_cell.angle_beta   90.00
_cell.angle_gamma   90.00
#
_symmetry.space_group_name_H-M   'P 1'
#
loop_
_entity.id
_entity.type
_entity.pdbx_description
1 polymer ?
#
loop_
_entity_poly.entity_id
_entity_poly.type
_entity_poly.pdbx_seq_one_letter_code
_entity_poly.pdbx_strand_id
1 'polypeptide(L)'
;MPLKAGARRMLGVLAAFHPRPVSRRQLGVLSRMTAGGGTFDRYLSTLRSAGLVRDLPDKRLELTDAGAAKIEGTKQEPPEGEELVALYRNRLKAGARRMVDVLVERRGRWTSRDHLAKLAGLSRGGTFDRYLSSMRSLDLVEERGGELQISEDLWWRAGR
;
A
#
# COMPACT_ATOMS: atom_id res chain seq x y z
N MET A 1 27.58 -2.44 -8.30
CA MET A 1 26.96 -3.78 -8.13
C MET A 1 25.52 -3.77 -8.61
N PRO A 2 25.02 -4.86 -9.22
CA PRO A 2 23.62 -4.98 -9.60
C PRO A 2 22.73 -5.09 -8.35
N LEU A 3 21.56 -4.45 -8.38
CA LEU A 3 20.57 -4.57 -7.31
C LEU A 3 20.02 -6.00 -7.26
N LYS A 4 19.77 -6.52 -6.05
CA LYS A 4 19.07 -7.80 -5.86
C LYS A 4 17.60 -7.69 -6.28
N ALA A 5 16.99 -8.82 -6.68
CA ALA A 5 15.63 -8.83 -7.23
C ALA A 5 14.57 -8.20 -6.31
N GLY A 6 14.65 -8.40 -4.99
CA GLY A 6 13.71 -7.75 -4.06
C GLY A 6 13.95 -6.24 -3.89
N ALA A 7 15.20 -5.79 -3.91
CA ALA A 7 15.52 -4.36 -3.90
C ALA A 7 15.05 -3.67 -5.20
N ARG A 8 15.16 -4.34 -6.35
CA ARG A 8 14.58 -3.88 -7.62
C ARG A 8 13.06 -3.76 -7.55
N ARG A 9 12.37 -4.76 -6.98
CA ARG A 9 10.92 -4.70 -6.74
C ARG A 9 10.52 -3.51 -5.87
N MET A 10 11.23 -3.24 -4.77
CA MET A 10 10.98 -2.06 -3.94
C MET A 10 11.13 -0.76 -4.73
N LEU A 11 12.20 -0.65 -5.53
CA LEU A 11 12.44 0.53 -6.34
C LEU A 11 11.35 0.72 -7.41
N GLY A 12 10.89 -0.37 -8.04
CA GLY A 12 9.79 -0.33 -9.01
C GLY A 12 8.48 0.14 -8.41
N VAL A 13 8.17 -0.30 -7.17
CA VAL A 13 7.04 0.24 -6.39
C VAL A 13 7.20 1.75 -6.21
N LEU A 14 8.32 2.23 -5.70
CA LEU A 14 8.51 3.67 -5.46
C LEU A 14 8.45 4.49 -6.75
N ALA A 15 8.95 3.96 -7.86
CA ALA A 15 8.86 4.59 -9.17
C ALA A 15 7.44 4.75 -9.67
N ALA A 16 6.58 3.75 -9.47
CA ALA A 16 5.20 3.86 -9.93
C ALA A 16 4.32 4.75 -9.06
N PHE A 17 4.79 5.12 -7.87
CA PHE A 17 4.12 6.09 -7.01
C PHE A 17 4.72 7.49 -7.13
N HIS A 18 5.93 7.63 -7.69
CA HIS A 18 6.60 8.91 -7.85
C HIS A 18 5.72 9.93 -8.61
N PRO A 19 5.62 11.19 -8.15
CA PRO A 19 6.33 11.81 -7.03
C PRO A 19 5.72 11.58 -5.64
N ARG A 20 4.66 10.78 -5.51
CA ARG A 20 4.02 10.53 -4.22
C ARG A 20 4.88 9.65 -3.31
N PRO A 21 5.00 10.00 -2.01
CA PRO A 21 5.72 9.17 -1.05
C PRO A 21 4.91 7.95 -0.61
N VAL A 22 5.59 6.82 -0.38
CA VAL A 22 5.00 5.54 0.00
C VAL A 22 5.42 5.16 1.42
N SER A 23 4.49 4.67 2.23
CA SER A 23 4.83 4.18 3.58
C SER A 23 5.69 2.91 3.51
N ARG A 24 6.50 2.64 4.53
CA ARG A 24 7.26 1.37 4.63
C ARG A 24 6.34 0.14 4.56
N ARG A 25 5.11 0.25 5.05
CA ARG A 25 4.14 -0.84 5.08
C ARG A 25 3.54 -1.09 3.69
N GLN A 26 3.12 -0.02 3.01
CA GLN A 26 2.71 -0.08 1.61
C GLN A 26 3.83 -0.67 0.75
N LEU A 27 5.06 -0.18 0.89
CA LEU A 27 6.22 -0.70 0.17
C LEU A 27 6.42 -2.20 0.42
N GLY A 28 6.26 -2.65 1.66
CA GLY A 28 6.31 -4.07 2.00
C GLY A 28 5.25 -4.89 1.25
N VAL A 29 3.98 -4.48 1.31
CA VAL A 29 2.89 -5.20 0.63
C VAL A 29 3.11 -5.24 -0.88
N LEU A 30 3.36 -4.08 -1.49
CA LEU A 30 3.48 -3.91 -2.94
C LEU A 30 4.73 -4.61 -3.52
N SER A 31 5.81 -4.69 -2.76
CA SER A 31 7.03 -5.43 -3.15
C SER A 31 6.96 -6.93 -2.85
N ARG A 32 5.82 -7.40 -2.32
CA ARG A 32 5.59 -8.80 -1.86
C ARG A 32 6.56 -9.22 -0.76
N MET A 33 6.84 -8.32 0.17
CA MET A 33 7.75 -8.51 1.29
C MET A 33 7.04 -8.28 2.63
N THR A 34 7.68 -8.70 3.72
CA THR A 34 7.22 -8.34 5.07
C THR A 34 7.95 -7.08 5.50
N ALA A 35 7.20 -5.99 5.68
CA ALA A 35 7.76 -4.75 6.23
C ALA A 35 8.36 -5.02 7.62
N GLY A 36 9.61 -4.60 7.84
CA GLY A 36 10.35 -4.86 9.08
C GLY A 36 10.94 -6.28 9.21
N GLY A 37 10.88 -7.10 8.16
CA GLY A 37 11.68 -8.33 8.09
C GLY A 37 13.13 -8.02 7.72
N GLY A 38 14.09 -8.80 8.22
CA GLY A 38 15.53 -8.55 8.01
C GLY A 38 15.95 -8.42 6.53
N THR A 39 15.30 -9.14 5.62
CA THR A 39 15.54 -9.00 4.17
C THR A 39 15.00 -7.68 3.62
N PHE A 40 13.82 -7.23 4.07
CA PHE A 40 13.24 -5.95 3.70
C PHE A 40 14.16 -4.81 4.13
N ASP A 41 14.60 -4.82 5.39
CA ASP A 41 15.46 -3.77 5.92
C ASP A 41 16.84 -3.74 5.24
N ARG A 42 17.40 -4.91 4.93
CA ARG A 42 18.66 -4.99 4.16
C ARG A 42 18.53 -4.37 2.77
N TYR A 43 17.45 -4.66 2.05
CA TYR A 43 17.23 -4.08 0.73
C TYR A 43 16.99 -2.57 0.80
N LEU A 44 16.15 -2.11 1.73
CA LEU A 44 15.90 -0.69 1.90
C LEU A 44 17.17 0.07 2.32
N SER A 45 17.98 -0.50 3.21
CA SER A 45 19.30 0.06 3.56
C SER A 45 20.20 0.15 2.34
N THR A 46 20.23 -0.87 1.48
CA THR A 46 21.00 -0.83 0.22
C THR A 46 20.53 0.30 -0.70
N LEU A 47 19.22 0.50 -0.84
CA LEU A 47 18.66 1.57 -1.66
C LEU A 47 18.99 2.97 -1.10
N ARG A 48 18.92 3.14 0.22
CA ARG A 48 19.28 4.39 0.92
C ARG A 48 20.75 4.74 0.75
N SER A 49 21.63 3.78 1.03
CA SER A 49 23.09 3.98 0.90
C SER A 49 23.51 4.26 -0.55
N ALA A 50 22.73 3.80 -1.53
CA ALA A 50 22.94 4.11 -2.94
C ALA A 50 22.29 5.43 -3.39
N GLY A 51 21.65 6.19 -2.48
CA GLY A 51 21.02 7.47 -2.79
C GLY A 51 19.77 7.36 -3.68
N LEU A 52 19.19 6.18 -3.83
CA LEU A 52 18.07 5.92 -4.75
C LEU A 52 16.71 6.25 -4.14
N VAL A 53 16.65 6.33 -2.81
CA VAL A 53 15.43 6.59 -2.03
C VAL A 53 15.77 7.49 -0.86
N ARG A 54 14.82 8.36 -0.48
CA ARG A 54 14.93 9.23 0.70
C ARG A 54 13.80 9.00 1.67
N ASP A 55 14.10 9.15 2.96
CA ASP A 55 13.09 9.17 4.02
C ASP A 55 12.53 10.59 4.17
N LEU A 56 11.21 10.68 4.34
CA LEU A 56 10.52 11.91 4.68
C LEU A 56 10.27 12.00 6.20
N PRO A 57 10.02 13.21 6.75
CA PRO A 57 9.79 13.41 8.19
C PRO A 57 8.67 12.55 8.78
N ASP A 58 7.67 12.17 7.97
CA ASP A 58 6.51 11.38 8.38
C ASP A 58 6.70 9.86 8.20
N LYS A 59 7.95 9.40 8.06
CA LYS A 59 8.33 7.99 7.88
C LYS A 59 7.88 7.37 6.56
N ARG A 60 7.48 8.19 5.58
CA ARG A 60 7.31 7.75 4.19
C ARG A 60 8.64 7.78 3.44
N LEU A 61 8.66 7.07 2.33
CA LEU A 61 9.80 6.92 1.45
C LEU A 61 9.45 7.52 0.11
N GLU A 62 10.38 8.25 -0.47
CA GLU A 62 10.22 8.84 -1.80
C GLU A 62 11.38 8.42 -2.70
N LEU A 63 11.08 8.22 -3.99
CA LEU A 63 12.08 7.98 -5.00
C LEU A 63 12.87 9.28 -5.29
N THR A 64 14.20 9.18 -5.36
CA THR A 64 15.06 10.29 -5.80
C THR A 64 15.24 10.28 -7.31
N ASP A 65 15.75 11.38 -7.88
CA ASP A 65 16.09 11.44 -9.32
C ASP A 65 17.09 10.36 -9.73
N ALA A 66 18.07 10.06 -8.85
CA ALA A 66 19.01 8.95 -9.05
C ALA A 66 18.30 7.58 -9.04
N GLY A 67 17.29 7.42 -8.20
CA GLY A 67 16.40 6.26 -8.19
C GLY A 67 15.60 6.11 -9.47
N ALA A 68 15.05 7.21 -9.99
CA ALA A 68 14.31 7.24 -11.26
C ALA A 68 15.20 6.85 -12.44
N ALA A 69 16.39 7.45 -12.58
CA ALA A 69 17.34 7.07 -13.61
C ALA A 69 17.75 5.58 -13.51
N LYS A 70 17.75 5.00 -12.31
CA LYS A 70 18.08 3.59 -12.09
C LYS A 70 16.97 2.63 -12.52
N ILE A 71 15.70 3.04 -12.43
CA ILE A 71 14.56 2.18 -12.79
C ILE A 71 14.34 2.12 -14.31
N GLU A 72 14.67 3.17 -15.05
CA GLU A 72 14.51 3.21 -16.52
C GLU A 72 15.24 2.04 -17.22
N GLY A 73 16.35 1.57 -16.65
CA GLY A 73 17.07 0.38 -17.14
C GLY A 73 16.56 -0.97 -16.61
N THR A 74 15.54 -1.01 -15.75
CA THR A 74 15.02 -2.23 -15.09
C THR A 74 13.50 -2.17 -14.96
N LYS A 75 12.78 -2.60 -16.01
CA LYS A 75 11.31 -2.59 -16.02
C LYS A 75 10.74 -3.73 -15.15
N GLN A 76 10.38 -3.42 -13.91
CA GLN A 76 9.50 -4.25 -13.08
C GLN A 76 8.31 -3.39 -12.67
N GLU A 77 7.18 -3.62 -13.34
CA GLU A 77 5.93 -2.94 -13.03
C GLU A 77 5.38 -3.46 -11.69
N PRO A 78 5.00 -2.56 -10.76
CA PRO A 78 4.35 -2.98 -9.54
C PRO A 78 2.92 -3.49 -9.83
N PRO A 79 2.33 -4.26 -8.91
CA PRO A 79 0.98 -4.80 -9.07
C PRO A 79 -0.06 -3.68 -9.26
N GLU A 80 -1.02 -3.90 -10.17
CA GLU A 80 -2.15 -3.01 -10.51
C GLU A 80 -3.48 -3.77 -10.47
N GLY A 81 -4.61 -3.05 -10.56
CA GLY A 81 -5.94 -3.63 -10.74
C GLY A 81 -6.33 -4.69 -9.71
N GLU A 82 -6.84 -5.81 -10.21
CA GLU A 82 -7.25 -6.95 -9.39
C GLU A 82 -6.08 -7.64 -8.66
N GLU A 83 -4.88 -7.63 -9.25
CA GLU A 83 -3.69 -8.23 -8.63
C GLU A 83 -3.33 -7.49 -7.33
N LEU A 84 -3.43 -6.16 -7.37
CA LEU A 84 -3.24 -5.30 -6.21
C LEU A 84 -4.27 -5.62 -5.12
N VAL A 85 -5.55 -5.70 -5.47
CA VAL A 85 -6.63 -6.06 -4.54
C VAL A 85 -6.39 -7.45 -3.94
N ALA A 86 -5.98 -8.44 -4.75
CA ALA A 86 -5.68 -9.78 -4.30
C ALA A 86 -4.53 -9.83 -3.28
N LEU A 87 -3.46 -9.04 -3.50
CA LEU A 87 -2.34 -8.94 -2.55
C LEU A 87 -2.78 -8.44 -1.18
N TYR A 88 -3.64 -7.42 -1.13
CA TYR A 88 -4.17 -6.91 0.13
C TYR A 88 -5.16 -7.87 0.77
N ARG A 89 -6.06 -8.50 -0.01
CA ARG A 89 -6.98 -9.53 0.48
C ARG A 89 -6.22 -10.64 1.20
N ASN A 90 -5.10 -11.10 0.65
CA ASN A 90 -4.27 -12.16 1.26
C ASN A 90 -3.69 -11.78 2.62
N ARG A 91 -3.52 -10.48 2.92
CA ARG A 91 -3.04 -9.99 4.23
C ARG A 91 -4.16 -9.77 5.25
N LEU A 92 -5.42 -9.83 4.82
CA LEU A 92 -6.58 -9.50 5.64
C LEU A 92 -7.36 -10.76 6.06
N LYS A 93 -8.01 -10.68 7.23
CA LYS A 93 -8.99 -11.68 7.69
C LYS A 93 -10.29 -11.54 6.87
N ALA A 94 -11.09 -12.61 6.80
CA ALA A 94 -12.31 -12.67 5.99
C ALA A 94 -13.27 -11.49 6.19
N GLY A 95 -13.48 -11.03 7.43
CA GLY A 95 -14.33 -9.85 7.69
C GLY A 95 -13.74 -8.53 7.19
N ALA A 96 -12.42 -8.33 7.30
CA ALA A 96 -11.75 -7.15 6.75
C ALA A 96 -11.70 -7.17 5.21
N ARG A 97 -11.63 -8.36 4.59
CA ARG A 97 -11.75 -8.50 3.12
C ARG A 97 -13.09 -7.95 2.64
N ARG A 98 -14.19 -8.36 3.27
CA ARG A 98 -15.55 -7.85 2.94
C ARG A 98 -15.64 -6.33 3.04
N MET A 99 -14.99 -5.71 4.05
CA MET A 99 -14.95 -4.25 4.15
C MET A 99 -14.17 -3.61 3.00
N VAL A 100 -13.04 -4.19 2.59
CA VAL A 100 -12.29 -3.70 1.42
C VAL A 100 -13.11 -3.84 0.14
N ASP A 101 -13.79 -4.97 -0.05
CA ASP A 101 -14.60 -5.24 -1.24
C ASP A 101 -15.69 -4.17 -1.41
N VAL A 102 -16.41 -3.85 -0.33
CA VAL A 102 -17.41 -2.77 -0.32
C VAL A 102 -16.80 -1.41 -0.70
N LEU A 103 -15.61 -1.09 -0.18
CA LEU A 103 -14.95 0.19 -0.47
C LEU A 103 -14.42 0.27 -1.92
N VAL A 104 -13.94 -0.86 -2.46
CA VAL A 104 -13.50 -0.97 -3.87
C VAL A 104 -14.70 -0.83 -4.81
N GLU A 105 -15.80 -1.51 -4.53
CA GLU A 105 -17.06 -1.42 -5.31
C GLU A 105 -17.62 0.00 -5.33
N ARG A 106 -17.43 0.75 -4.25
CA ARG A 106 -17.82 2.16 -4.14
C ARG A 106 -16.96 3.11 -4.95
N ARG A 107 -15.88 2.64 -5.59
CA ARG A 107 -15.06 3.41 -6.54
C ARG A 107 -14.62 4.78 -6.04
N GLY A 108 -14.07 4.81 -4.82
CA GLY A 108 -13.60 6.06 -4.22
C GLY A 108 -14.72 6.98 -3.70
N ARG A 109 -15.94 6.49 -3.51
CA ARG A 109 -16.98 7.25 -2.79
C ARG A 109 -16.84 7.07 -1.28
N TRP A 110 -16.90 8.18 -0.55
CA TRP A 110 -16.98 8.20 0.91
C TRP A 110 -18.21 7.43 1.41
N THR A 111 -18.07 6.77 2.57
CA THR A 111 -19.14 6.05 3.24
C THR A 111 -18.96 6.10 4.75
N SER A 112 -20.05 6.22 5.51
CA SER A 112 -19.98 6.13 6.97
C SER A 112 -19.56 4.74 7.44
N ARG A 113 -19.01 4.67 8.66
CA ARG A 113 -18.67 3.40 9.33
C ARG A 113 -19.88 2.48 9.46
N ASP A 114 -21.05 3.03 9.74
CA ASP A 114 -22.28 2.26 9.91
C ASP A 114 -22.76 1.67 8.58
N HIS A 115 -22.69 2.45 7.51
CA HIS A 115 -23.03 1.98 6.17
C HIS A 115 -22.03 0.92 5.68
N LEU A 116 -20.74 1.10 5.96
CA LEU A 116 -19.72 0.09 5.67
C LEU A 116 -19.97 -1.21 6.43
N ALA A 117 -20.27 -1.14 7.74
CA ALA A 117 -20.55 -2.32 8.55
C ALA A 117 -21.78 -3.09 8.02
N LYS A 118 -22.86 -2.36 7.71
CA LYS A 118 -24.09 -2.93 7.14
C LYS A 118 -23.81 -3.69 5.84
N LEU A 119 -23.11 -3.06 4.88
CA LEU A 119 -22.81 -3.71 3.60
C LEU A 119 -21.81 -4.86 3.72
N ALA A 120 -20.84 -4.76 4.64
CA ALA A 120 -19.90 -5.84 4.89
C ALA A 120 -20.52 -7.02 5.65
N GLY A 121 -21.79 -6.92 6.09
CA GLY A 121 -22.45 -7.93 6.92
C GLY A 121 -21.76 -8.10 8.28
N LEU A 122 -21.42 -6.98 8.92
CA LEU A 122 -20.74 -6.91 10.20
C LEU A 122 -21.54 -6.04 11.17
N SER A 123 -21.53 -6.40 12.45
CA SER A 123 -22.01 -5.52 13.52
C SER A 123 -20.97 -4.43 13.83
N ARG A 124 -21.44 -3.23 14.18
CA ARG A 124 -20.58 -2.20 14.76
C ARG A 124 -20.07 -2.65 16.13
N GLY A 125 -18.83 -2.27 16.45
CA GLY A 125 -18.16 -2.65 17.70
C GLY A 125 -16.76 -3.26 17.48
N GLY A 126 -16.23 -3.89 18.52
CA GLY A 126 -14.79 -4.22 18.61
C GLY A 126 -14.21 -5.06 17.46
N THR A 127 -14.97 -5.98 16.87
CA THR A 127 -14.49 -6.76 15.70
C THR A 127 -14.38 -5.89 14.45
N PHE A 128 -15.38 -5.04 14.18
CA PHE A 128 -15.32 -4.07 13.08
C PHE A 128 -14.15 -3.11 13.29
N ASP A 129 -13.99 -2.55 14.49
CA ASP A 129 -12.94 -1.58 14.76
C ASP A 129 -11.54 -2.22 14.67
N ARG A 130 -11.40 -3.51 15.01
CA ARG A 130 -10.17 -4.29 14.79
C ARG A 130 -9.87 -4.48 13.30
N TYR A 131 -10.88 -4.77 12.48
CA TYR A 131 -10.70 -4.87 11.04
C TYR A 131 -10.34 -3.52 10.41
N LEU A 132 -11.06 -2.45 10.79
CA LEU A 132 -10.75 -1.10 10.33
C LEU A 132 -9.34 -0.66 10.74
N SER A 133 -8.93 -0.95 11.98
CA SER A 133 -7.56 -0.71 12.45
C SER A 133 -6.54 -1.46 11.61
N SER A 134 -6.81 -2.73 11.26
CA SER A 134 -5.93 -3.52 10.39
C SER A 134 -5.81 -2.90 8.99
N MET A 135 -6.92 -2.41 8.42
CA MET A 135 -6.93 -1.76 7.11
C MET A 135 -6.17 -0.42 7.14
N ARG A 136 -6.36 0.41 8.17
CA ARG A 136 -5.56 1.64 8.39
C ARG A 136 -4.08 1.33 8.53
N SER A 137 -3.76 0.25 9.22
CA SER A 137 -2.38 -0.19 9.42
C SER A 137 -1.66 -0.57 8.12
N LEU A 138 -2.42 -0.81 7.04
CA LEU A 138 -1.94 -1.12 5.69
C LEU A 138 -2.13 0.06 4.72
N ASP A 139 -2.51 1.24 5.23
CA ASP A 139 -2.83 2.45 4.47
C ASP A 139 -3.87 2.20 3.35
N LEU A 140 -4.84 1.31 3.60
CA LEU A 140 -5.88 0.95 2.64
C LEU A 140 -7.08 1.90 2.63
N VAL A 141 -7.23 2.71 3.67
CA VAL A 141 -8.45 3.47 3.93
C VAL A 141 -8.07 4.88 4.35
N GLU A 142 -8.75 5.85 3.77
CA GLU A 142 -8.74 7.23 4.24
C GLU A 142 -9.96 7.49 5.11
N GLU A 143 -9.79 8.33 6.13
CA GLU A 143 -10.88 8.75 7.00
C GLU A 143 -10.92 10.28 7.11
N ARG A 144 -12.09 10.87 6.87
CA ARG A 144 -12.35 12.31 7.03
C ARG A 144 -13.75 12.50 7.57
N GLY A 145 -13.90 13.28 8.64
CA GLY A 145 -15.23 13.58 9.22
C GLY A 145 -16.03 12.35 9.67
N GLY A 146 -15.39 11.22 9.96
CA GLY A 146 -16.05 9.95 10.30
C GLY A 146 -16.52 9.13 9.10
N GLU A 147 -16.28 9.61 7.88
CA GLU A 147 -16.46 8.87 6.64
C GLU A 147 -15.17 8.18 6.21
N LEU A 148 -15.33 7.06 5.51
CA LEU A 148 -14.27 6.20 5.04
C LEU A 148 -14.32 6.09 3.52
N GLN A 149 -13.14 6.05 2.91
CA GLN A 149 -12.97 5.75 1.50
C GLN A 149 -11.78 4.80 1.34
N ILE A 150 -11.75 3.99 0.28
CA ILE A 150 -10.51 3.33 -0.12
C ILE A 150 -9.45 4.40 -0.40
N SER A 151 -8.20 4.18 0.02
CA SER A 151 -7.12 5.15 -0.21
C SER A 151 -6.98 5.49 -1.69
N GLU A 152 -6.78 6.78 -2.00
CA GLU A 152 -6.58 7.25 -3.38
C GLU A 152 -5.40 6.56 -4.08
N ASP A 153 -4.36 6.22 -3.31
CA ASP A 153 -3.19 5.48 -3.76
C ASP A 153 -3.53 4.08 -4.29
N LEU A 154 -4.48 3.41 -3.65
CA LEU A 154 -5.01 2.13 -4.11
C LEU A 154 -5.98 2.34 -5.28
N TRP A 155 -6.86 3.33 -5.17
CA TRP A 155 -7.88 3.65 -6.17
C TRP A 155 -7.27 3.96 -7.55
N TRP A 156 -6.26 4.83 -7.60
CA TRP A 156 -5.57 5.21 -8.85
C TRP A 156 -5.00 3.99 -9.59
N ARG A 157 -4.57 2.95 -8.86
CA ARG A 157 -3.99 1.73 -9.42
C ARG A 157 -5.00 0.61 -9.65
N ALA A 158 -6.10 0.57 -8.90
CA ALA A 158 -7.15 -0.44 -9.05
C ALA A 158 -8.14 -0.12 -10.19
N GLY A 159 -8.12 1.12 -10.71
CA GLY A 159 -9.13 1.65 -11.63
C GLY A 159 -8.64 2.03 -13.03
N ARG A 160 -7.51 1.50 -13.52
CA ARG A 160 -7.21 1.47 -14.96
C ARG A 160 -7.63 0.13 -15.55
#